data_AF-A0AAE8MK99-F1
#
_entry.id   AF-A0AAE8MK99-F1
#
_cell.length_a   1.000
_cell.length_b   1.000
_cell.length_c   1.000
_cell.angle_alpha   90.00
_cell.angle_beta   90.00
_cell.angle_gamma   90.00
#
_symmetry.space_group_name_H-M   'P 1'
#
loop_
_entity.id
_entity.type
_entity.pdbx_description
1 polymer ?
#
loop_
_entity_poly.entity_id
_entity_poly.type
_entity_poly.pdbx_seq_one_letter_code
_entity_poly.pdbx_strand_id
1 'polypeptide(L)'
;MRASINRSNGILAALAIASRLVDAAGLAMFPQGFLSDAGLSSVCEATLYQSVNCPNEASDLVTDGYIDSEDSAVIKLVCRPVCGGSIGHMRSKVASACGSEEFIPGKSYVNLVDQFWSSWNQSCFNDPETGDNCNGK
;
A
#
# COMPACT_ATOMS: atom_id res chain seq x y z
N MET A 1 35.50 -35.89 -4.27
CA MET A 1 36.89 -35.38 -4.45
C MET A 1 36.87 -34.30 -5.51
N ARG A 2 37.42 -33.11 -5.17
CA ARG A 2 37.87 -31.97 -6.03
C ARG A 2 36.79 -31.30 -6.90
N ALA A 3 36.23 -30.13 -6.54
CA ALA A 3 36.80 -28.78 -6.33
C ALA A 3 37.38 -28.13 -7.61
N SER A 4 36.66 -27.15 -8.14
CA SER A 4 37.17 -26.07 -9.00
C SER A 4 36.52 -24.77 -8.57
N ILE A 5 37.20 -24.05 -7.68
CA ILE A 5 36.98 -22.63 -7.40
C ILE A 5 37.52 -21.85 -8.59
N ASN A 6 36.74 -20.96 -9.19
CA ASN A 6 37.33 -19.85 -9.94
C ASN A 6 36.69 -18.53 -9.52
N ARG A 7 37.57 -17.61 -9.17
CA ARG A 7 37.32 -16.34 -8.50
C ARG A 7 37.42 -15.25 -9.55
N SER A 8 36.32 -14.56 -9.83
CA SER A 8 36.35 -13.32 -10.61
C SER A 8 35.67 -12.23 -9.79
N ASN A 9 36.49 -11.28 -9.33
CA ASN A 9 36.05 -10.04 -8.71
C ASN A 9 35.28 -9.23 -9.75
N GLY A 10 34.00 -8.97 -9.49
CA GLY A 10 33.18 -8.01 -10.21
C GLY A 10 32.46 -7.16 -9.19
N ILE A 11 32.95 -5.93 -9.00
CA ILE A 11 32.23 -4.86 -8.30
C ILE A 11 30.95 -4.63 -9.09
N LEU A 12 29.83 -5.14 -8.58
CA LEU A 12 28.51 -4.74 -9.06
C LEU A 12 27.71 -4.33 -7.85
N ALA A 13 27.42 -3.03 -7.85
CA ALA A 13 26.60 -2.32 -6.90
C ALA A 13 25.50 -3.22 -6.32
N ALA A 14 25.53 -3.36 -5.00
CA ALA A 14 24.35 -3.75 -4.25
C ALA A 14 23.31 -2.63 -4.45
N LEU A 15 22.54 -2.72 -5.54
CA LEU A 15 21.22 -2.15 -5.59
C LEU A 15 20.44 -2.85 -4.49
N ALA A 16 20.37 -2.22 -3.32
CA ALA A 16 19.34 -2.50 -2.35
C ALA A 16 18.02 -2.09 -3.02
N ILE A 17 17.46 -2.99 -3.81
CA ILE A 17 16.04 -2.94 -4.12
C ILE A 17 15.38 -3.11 -2.76
N ALA A 18 14.79 -2.04 -2.23
CA ALA A 18 13.92 -2.13 -1.08
C ALA A 18 12.72 -2.96 -1.53
N SER A 19 12.84 -4.28 -1.42
CA SER A 19 11.75 -5.22 -1.62
C SER A 19 10.74 -4.96 -0.51
N ARG A 20 9.79 -4.06 -0.76
CA ARG A 20 8.60 -3.93 0.10
C ARG A 20 7.81 -5.22 -0.10
N LEU A 21 7.76 -6.03 0.94
CA LEU A 21 7.08 -7.32 0.92
C LEU A 21 5.60 -7.08 0.62
N VAL A 22 5.16 -7.50 -0.56
CA VAL A 22 3.77 -7.94 -0.73
C VAL A 22 3.67 -9.22 0.07
N ASP A 23 3.29 -9.10 1.34
CA ASP A 23 2.85 -10.27 2.06
C ASP A 23 1.62 -10.82 1.33
N ALA A 24 1.50 -12.14 1.22
CA ALA A 24 0.35 -12.83 0.62
C ALA A 24 -1.01 -12.53 1.31
N ALA A 25 -1.03 -11.57 2.23
CA ALA A 25 -2.15 -11.06 3.02
C ALA A 25 -2.63 -9.65 2.60
N GLY A 26 -1.97 -8.98 1.64
CA GLY A 26 -2.41 -7.70 1.07
C GLY A 26 -1.43 -6.52 1.26
N LEU A 27 -1.86 -5.32 0.86
CA LEU A 27 -1.02 -4.12 0.80
C LEU A 27 -0.92 -3.41 2.15
N ALA A 28 0.28 -3.33 2.74
CA ALA A 28 0.53 -2.53 3.94
C ALA A 28 0.98 -1.10 3.56
N MET A 29 0.46 -0.10 4.27
CA MET A 29 0.83 1.31 4.06
C MET A 29 2.25 1.61 4.56
N PHE A 30 2.67 0.94 5.65
CA PHE A 30 4.01 1.03 6.21
C PHE A 30 4.59 -0.37 6.39
N PRO A 31 5.87 -0.60 6.03
CA PRO A 31 6.53 -1.85 6.36
C PRO A 31 6.78 -1.95 7.86
N GLN A 32 6.84 -3.18 8.37
CA GLN A 32 7.13 -3.45 9.78
C GLN A 32 8.43 -2.76 10.22
N GLY A 33 8.37 -2.10 11.37
CA GLY A 33 9.51 -1.40 11.97
C GLY A 33 9.80 -0.01 11.39
N PHE A 34 9.08 0.44 10.35
CA PHE A 34 9.30 1.75 9.74
C PHE A 34 9.00 2.92 10.69
N LEU A 35 8.12 2.71 11.66
CA LEU A 35 7.61 3.73 12.58
C LEU A 35 8.13 3.55 14.02
N SER A 36 9.11 2.67 14.25
CA SER A 36 9.52 2.30 15.62
C SER A 36 10.12 3.43 16.46
N ASP A 37 10.56 4.51 15.82
CA ASP A 37 11.06 5.72 16.48
C ASP A 37 10.10 6.92 16.36
N ALA A 38 8.88 6.71 15.86
CA ALA A 38 7.90 7.78 15.64
C ALA A 38 7.18 8.23 16.93
N GLY A 39 7.47 7.62 18.08
CA GLY A 39 6.87 7.97 19.38
C GLY A 39 5.38 7.59 19.50
N LEU A 40 4.88 6.72 18.62
CA LEU A 40 3.49 6.30 18.60
C LEU A 40 3.15 5.35 19.75
N SER A 41 1.87 5.32 20.13
CA SER A 41 1.38 4.24 20.97
C SER A 41 1.54 2.90 20.22
N SER A 42 1.82 1.82 20.98
CA SER A 42 1.95 0.48 20.40
C SER A 42 0.70 0.05 19.62
N VAL A 43 -0.48 0.52 20.03
CA VAL A 43 -1.75 0.24 19.34
C VAL A 43 -1.84 1.00 18.01
N CYS A 44 -1.45 2.27 17.97
CA CYS A 44 -1.42 3.04 16.72
C CYS A 44 -0.39 2.46 15.74
N GLU A 45 0.83 2.21 16.21
CA GLU A 45 1.91 1.65 15.39
C GLU A 45 1.51 0.29 14.79
N ALA A 46 1.03 -0.64 15.63
CA ALA A 46 0.57 -1.94 15.15
C ALA A 46 -0.62 -1.85 14.18
N THR A 47 -1.47 -0.82 14.32
CA THR A 47 -2.58 -0.57 13.40
C THR A 47 -2.09 -0.10 12.04
N LEU A 48 -1.08 0.78 12.01
CA LEU A 48 -0.50 1.33 10.77
C LEU A 48 0.28 0.29 9.95
N TYR A 49 0.71 -0.80 10.58
CA TYR A 49 1.34 -1.93 9.90
C TYR A 49 0.36 -2.99 9.38
N GLN A 50 -0.95 -2.86 9.62
CA GLN A 50 -1.91 -3.84 9.12
C GLN A 50 -2.06 -3.76 7.60
N SER A 51 -2.08 -4.93 6.95
CA SER A 51 -2.35 -5.03 5.52
C SER A 51 -3.81 -4.71 5.20
N VAL A 52 -4.01 -3.99 4.10
CA VAL A 52 -5.28 -3.85 3.40
C VAL A 52 -5.46 -5.09 2.53
N ASN A 53 -6.56 -5.81 2.76
CA ASN A 53 -6.93 -6.96 1.96
C ASN A 53 -7.42 -6.50 0.58
N CYS A 54 -6.48 -6.45 -0.35
CA CYS A 54 -6.70 -6.35 -1.78
C CYS A 54 -6.22 -7.65 -2.44
N PRO A 55 -6.88 -8.15 -3.49
CA PRO A 55 -6.44 -9.34 -4.21
C PRO A 55 -4.95 -9.23 -4.57
N ASN A 56 -4.21 -10.33 -4.47
CA ASN A 56 -2.75 -10.33 -4.63
C ASN A 56 -2.32 -9.72 -5.97
N GLU A 57 -3.09 -9.98 -7.04
CA GLU A 57 -2.86 -9.42 -8.35
C GLU A 57 -2.99 -7.88 -8.34
N ALA A 58 -3.92 -7.33 -7.54
CA ALA A 58 -4.06 -5.89 -7.34
C ALA A 58 -2.94 -5.32 -6.45
N SER A 59 -2.53 -6.07 -5.41
CA SER A 59 -1.50 -5.64 -4.47
C SER A 59 -0.15 -5.45 -5.16
N ASP A 60 0.25 -6.41 -6.01
CA ASP A 60 1.47 -6.33 -6.83
C ASP A 60 1.44 -5.11 -7.77
N LEU A 61 0.27 -4.80 -8.34
CA LEU A 61 0.10 -3.68 -9.29
C LEU A 61 0.08 -2.31 -8.60
N VAL A 62 -0.45 -2.22 -7.38
CA VAL A 62 -0.44 -0.97 -6.59
C VAL A 62 0.94 -0.67 -6.01
N THR A 63 1.79 -1.68 -5.80
CA THR A 63 3.12 -1.49 -5.20
C THR A 63 4.11 -0.79 -6.15
N ASP A 64 3.90 -0.85 -7.46
CA ASP A 64 4.71 -0.17 -8.48
C ASP A 64 4.32 1.31 -8.68
N GLY A 65 3.43 1.85 -7.85
CA GLY A 65 2.98 3.25 -7.96
C GLY A 65 1.90 3.48 -9.02
N TYR A 66 1.33 2.41 -9.56
CA TYR A 66 0.40 2.43 -10.69
C TYR A 66 -1.07 2.73 -10.31
N ILE A 67 -1.30 3.79 -9.51
CA ILE A 67 -2.66 4.39 -9.39
C ILE A 67 -2.89 5.44 -10.51
N ASP A 68 -1.94 5.57 -11.46
CA ASP A 68 -2.09 6.31 -12.73
C ASP A 68 -2.07 5.36 -13.94
N SER A 69 -2.36 4.06 -13.73
CA SER A 69 -2.45 3.07 -14.80
C SER A 69 -3.72 3.33 -15.62
N GLU A 70 -3.57 3.64 -16.91
CA GLU A 70 -4.66 3.58 -17.89
C GLU A 70 -5.12 2.14 -18.20
N ASP A 71 -4.47 1.12 -17.62
CA ASP A 71 -4.86 -0.27 -17.80
C ASP A 71 -6.15 -0.59 -17.02
N SER A 72 -7.24 -0.74 -17.78
CA SER A 72 -8.55 -1.09 -17.27
C SER A 72 -8.58 -2.38 -16.44
N ALA A 73 -7.65 -3.32 -16.65
CA ALA A 73 -7.57 -4.56 -15.86
C ALA A 73 -7.03 -4.28 -14.44
N VAL A 74 -6.02 -3.41 -14.33
CA VAL A 74 -5.45 -2.98 -13.04
C VAL A 74 -6.51 -2.23 -12.24
N ILE A 75 -7.18 -1.26 -12.87
CA ILE A 75 -8.25 -0.48 -12.26
C ILE A 75 -9.37 -1.42 -11.77
N LYS A 76 -9.83 -2.37 -12.60
CA LYS A 76 -10.86 -3.33 -12.19
C LYS A 76 -10.49 -4.17 -10.98
N LEU A 77 -9.22 -4.55 -10.83
CA LEU A 77 -8.75 -5.35 -9.70
C LEU A 77 -8.69 -4.54 -8.41
N VAL A 78 -8.15 -3.32 -8.45
CA VAL A 78 -8.03 -2.41 -7.29
C VAL A 78 -9.40 -1.87 -6.87
N CYS A 79 -10.31 -1.66 -7.82
CA CYS A 79 -11.64 -1.12 -7.58
C CYS A 79 -12.68 -2.16 -7.17
N ARG A 80 -12.26 -3.38 -6.84
CA ARG A 80 -13.16 -4.39 -6.28
C ARG A 80 -13.71 -3.94 -4.91
N PRO A 81 -14.97 -4.26 -4.59
CA PRO A 81 -15.57 -3.90 -3.30
C PRO A 81 -14.79 -4.38 -2.08
N VAL A 82 -14.07 -5.51 -2.20
CA VAL A 82 -13.23 -6.05 -1.11
C VAL A 82 -12.08 -5.09 -0.74
N CYS A 83 -11.43 -4.47 -1.74
CA CYS A 83 -10.40 -3.46 -1.53
C CYS A 83 -10.99 -2.24 -0.83
N GLY A 84 -12.08 -1.70 -1.38
CA GLY A 84 -12.75 -0.54 -0.79
C GLY A 84 -13.17 -0.77 0.66
N GLY A 85 -13.79 -1.92 0.93
CA GLY A 85 -14.17 -2.31 2.29
C GLY A 85 -12.97 -2.41 3.24
N SER A 86 -11.85 -2.99 2.78
CA SER A 86 -10.66 -3.11 3.61
C SER A 86 -9.97 -1.77 3.87
N ILE A 87 -9.94 -0.85 2.90
CA ILE A 87 -9.37 0.50 3.09
C ILE A 87 -10.26 1.30 4.05
N GLY A 88 -11.58 1.23 3.89
CA GLY A 88 -12.54 1.83 4.80
C GLY A 88 -12.38 1.32 6.25
N HIS A 89 -12.14 0.02 6.41
CA HIS A 89 -11.87 -0.57 7.73
C HIS A 89 -10.55 -0.08 8.33
N MET A 90 -9.48 -0.01 7.54
CA MET A 90 -8.20 0.57 7.96
C MET A 90 -8.37 2.02 8.43
N ARG A 91 -9.13 2.82 7.68
CA ARG A 91 -9.46 4.21 8.03
C ARG A 91 -10.12 4.32 9.41
N SER A 92 -11.14 3.53 9.68
CA SER A 92 -11.81 3.51 10.99
C SER A 92 -10.88 3.08 12.13
N LYS A 93 -10.04 2.07 11.89
CA LYS A 93 -9.06 1.60 12.89
C LYS A 93 -8.01 2.67 13.20
N VAL A 94 -7.43 3.29 12.18
CA VAL A 94 -6.41 4.35 12.36
C VAL A 94 -7.02 5.57 13.06
N ALA A 95 -8.24 5.98 12.69
CA ALA A 95 -8.95 7.06 13.39
C ALA A 95 -9.13 6.75 14.88
N SER A 96 -9.45 5.51 15.24
CA SER A 96 -9.62 5.10 16.63
C SER A 96 -8.30 4.92 17.39
N ALA A 97 -7.25 4.42 16.73
CA ALA A 97 -6.00 4.04 17.39
C ALA A 97 -4.99 5.20 17.48
N CYS A 98 -4.95 6.05 16.46
CA CYS A 98 -3.93 7.09 16.31
C CYS A 98 -4.45 8.49 16.63
N GLY A 99 -5.77 8.75 16.57
CA GLY A 99 -6.32 10.05 16.91
C GLY A 99 -5.65 11.21 16.16
N SER A 100 -5.03 12.13 16.89
CA SER A 100 -4.34 13.31 16.33
C SER A 100 -2.83 13.14 16.14
N GLU A 101 -2.29 11.93 16.30
CA GLU A 101 -0.85 11.68 16.13
C GLU A 101 -0.39 12.09 14.73
N GLU A 102 0.72 12.83 14.68
CA GLU A 102 1.23 13.44 13.45
C GLU A 102 2.26 12.55 12.75
N PHE A 103 2.08 12.39 11.43
CA PHE A 103 3.09 11.77 10.57
C PHE A 103 4.16 12.79 10.19
N ILE A 104 3.74 14.01 9.88
CA ILE A 104 4.58 15.20 9.72
C ILE A 104 3.85 16.39 10.34
N PRO A 105 4.55 17.49 10.70
CA PRO A 105 3.91 18.64 11.31
C PRO A 105 2.70 19.14 10.51
N GLY A 106 1.53 19.21 11.16
CA GLY A 106 0.27 19.64 10.54
C GLY A 106 -0.44 18.58 9.70
N LYS A 107 0.02 17.33 9.67
CA LYS A 107 -0.68 16.20 9.02
C LYS A 107 -0.67 14.96 9.92
N SER A 108 -1.85 14.57 10.36
CA SER A 108 -2.03 13.33 11.12
C SER A 108 -1.93 12.08 10.25
N TYR A 109 -1.65 10.93 10.87
CA TYR A 109 -1.79 9.63 10.21
C TYR A 109 -3.22 9.39 9.71
N VAL A 110 -4.22 9.93 10.42
CA VAL A 110 -5.62 9.91 9.96
C VAL A 110 -5.76 10.67 8.65
N ASN A 111 -5.17 11.85 8.52
CA ASN A 111 -5.19 12.60 7.26
C ASN A 111 -4.50 11.85 6.11
N LEU A 112 -3.44 11.10 6.39
CA LEU A 112 -2.77 10.28 5.38
C LEU A 112 -3.70 9.17 4.86
N VAL A 113 -4.37 8.45 5.76
CA VAL A 113 -5.32 7.40 5.38
C VAL A 113 -6.56 7.95 4.70
N ASP A 114 -7.05 9.11 5.13
CA ASP A 114 -8.15 9.82 4.48
C ASP A 114 -7.81 10.20 3.03
N GLN A 115 -6.58 10.66 2.79
CA GLN A 115 -6.10 10.95 1.43
C GLN A 115 -6.03 9.67 0.58
N PHE A 116 -5.48 8.58 1.12
CA PHE A 116 -5.44 7.29 0.42
C PHE A 116 -6.84 6.79 0.06
N TRP A 117 -7.80 6.88 1.00
CA TRP A 117 -9.19 6.54 0.78
C TRP A 117 -9.86 7.44 -0.28
N SER A 118 -9.59 8.74 -0.23
CA SER A 118 -10.12 9.70 -1.21
C SER A 118 -9.58 9.41 -2.61
N SER A 119 -8.28 9.15 -2.74
CA SER A 119 -7.65 8.75 -4.01
C SER A 119 -8.27 7.46 -4.54
N TRP A 120 -8.45 6.44 -3.70
CA TRP A 120 -9.11 5.20 -4.12
C TRP A 120 -10.54 5.44 -4.62
N ASN A 121 -11.36 6.22 -3.90
CA ASN A 121 -12.72 6.52 -4.34
C ASN A 121 -12.75 7.29 -5.67
N GLN A 122 -11.84 8.23 -5.85
CA GLN A 122 -11.74 8.99 -7.10
C GLN A 122 -11.32 8.06 -8.25
N SER A 123 -10.25 7.28 -8.08
CA SER A 123 -9.76 6.34 -9.10
C SER A 123 -10.79 5.27 -9.44
N CYS A 124 -11.60 4.85 -8.47
CA CYS A 124 -12.60 3.78 -8.61
C CYS A 124 -14.02 4.26 -8.82
N PHE A 125 -14.20 5.54 -9.13
CA PHE A 125 -15.50 6.10 -9.45
C PHE A 125 -15.97 5.54 -10.80
N ASN A 126 -17.12 4.86 -10.80
CA ASN A 126 -17.71 4.25 -11.99
C ASN A 126 -19.06 4.89 -12.30
N ASP A 127 -19.39 4.94 -13.58
CA ASP A 127 -20.69 5.35 -14.07
C ASP A 127 -21.74 4.30 -13.63
N PRO A 128 -22.84 4.72 -12.98
CA PRO A 128 -23.85 3.79 -12.47
C PRO A 128 -24.72 3.17 -13.58
N GLU A 129 -24.78 3.76 -14.77
CA GLU A 129 -25.56 3.27 -15.92
C GLU A 129 -24.74 2.30 -16.78
N THR A 130 -23.48 2.61 -17.06
CA THR A 130 -22.62 1.76 -17.91
C THR A 130 -21.74 0.79 -17.13
N GLY A 131 -21.45 1.10 -15.86
CA GLY A 131 -20.50 0.35 -15.03
C GLY A 131 -19.03 0.61 -15.37
N ASP A 132 -18.75 1.52 -16.31
CA ASP A 132 -17.40 1.87 -16.72
C ASP A 132 -16.74 2.82 -15.72
N ASN A 133 -15.42 2.74 -15.61
CA ASN A 133 -14.67 3.66 -14.77
C ASN A 133 -14.65 5.06 -15.39
N CYS A 134 -15.02 6.09 -14.63
CA CYS A 134 -15.12 7.47 -15.12
C CYS A 134 -13.75 8.10 -15.42
N ASN A 135 -12.64 7.48 -15.01
CA ASN A 135 -11.29 7.92 -15.34
C ASN A 135 -10.68 7.14 -16.50
N GLY A 136 -11.33 6.07 -16.98
CA GLY A 136 -10.92 5.37 -18.19
C GLY A 136 -11.26 6.22 -19.42
N LYS A 137 -10.25 6.59 -20.21
CA LYS A 137 -10.45 7.17 -21.54
C LYS A 137 -10.41 6.11 -22.63
#